data_AF-A0A109FMV5-F1
#
_entry.id   AF-A0A109FMV5-F1
#
_cell.length_a   1.000
_cell.length_b   1.000
_cell.length_c   1.000
_cell.angle_alpha   90.00
_cell.angle_beta   90.00
_cell.angle_gamma   90.00
#
_symmetry.space_group_name_H-M   'P 1'
#
loop_
_entity.id
_entity.type
_entity.pdbx_description
1 polymer ?
#
loop_
_entity_poly.entity_id
_entity_poly.type
_entity_poly.pdbx_seq_one_letter_code
_entity_poly.pdbx_strand_id
1 'polypeptide(L)' 'RPVVSSSLATCCTVLSVFGFIILGALGLAFNANVEVLMGSTDSPHDGHAVAVNCWFASLVYLAFVVFCACQV' A
#
# COMPACT_ATOMS: atom_id res chain seq x y z
N ARG A 1 3.02 23.72 14.48
CA ARG A 1 4.40 23.82 13.94
C ARG A 1 4.68 22.52 13.23
N PRO A 2 4.86 22.52 11.89
CA PRO A 2 5.10 21.29 11.14
C PRO A 2 6.39 20.63 11.65
N VAL A 3 6.35 19.30 11.82
CA VAL A 3 7.49 18.53 12.38
C VAL A 3 8.50 18.22 11.28
N VAL A 4 8.04 18.08 10.03
CA VAL A 4 8.85 17.98 8.82
C VAL A 4 8.60 19.18 7.88
N SER A 5 9.50 19.43 6.93
CA SER A 5 9.32 20.52 5.95
C SER A 5 8.10 20.27 5.04
N SER A 6 7.34 21.32 4.71
CA SER A 6 6.12 21.20 3.88
C SER A 6 6.38 20.58 2.51
N SER A 7 7.57 20.79 1.91
CA SER A 7 7.96 20.18 0.64
C SER A 7 8.12 18.66 0.74
N LEU A 8 8.72 18.18 1.83
CA LEU A 8 8.90 16.75 2.08
C LEU A 8 7.59 16.09 2.52
N ALA A 9 6.76 16.78 3.31
CA ALA A 9 5.42 16.31 3.69
C ALA A 9 4.51 16.12 2.47
N THR A 10 4.59 17.04 1.50
CA THR A 10 3.82 16.93 0.24
C THR A 10 4.24 15.70 -0.56
N CYS A 11 5.54 15.47 -0.77
CA CYS A 11 5.99 14.30 -1.53
C CYS A 11 5.67 12.98 -0.81
N CYS A 12 5.81 12.94 0.53
CA CYS A 12 5.39 11.82 1.37
C CYS A 12 3.92 11.49 1.16
N THR A 13 3.06 12.52 1.18
CA THR A 13 1.60 12.35 1.04
C THR A 13 1.26 11.75 -0.33
N VAL A 14 1.83 12.28 -1.41
CA VAL A 14 1.59 11.77 -2.77
C VAL A 14 2.01 10.31 -2.90
N LEU A 15 3.24 9.96 -2.51
CA LEU A 15 3.74 8.59 -2.58
C LEU A 15 2.91 7.62 -1.73
N SER A 16 2.48 8.06 -0.55
CA SER A 16 1.68 7.23 0.36
C SER A 16 0.25 7.00 -0.17
N VAL A 17 -0.34 7.99 -0.85
CA VAL A 17 -1.64 7.81 -1.52
C VAL A 17 -1.54 6.77 -2.64
N PHE A 18 -0.52 6.86 -3.50
CA PHE A 18 -0.31 5.86 -4.54
C PHE A 18 -0.01 4.48 -3.95
N GLY A 19 0.81 4.41 -2.90
CA GLY A 19 1.09 3.16 -2.17
C GLY A 19 -0.17 2.51 -1.62
N PHE A 20 -1.02 3.28 -0.95
CA PHE A 20 -2.30 2.78 -0.42
C PHE A 20 -3.19 2.17 -1.53
N ILE A 21 -3.36 2.88 -2.64
CA ILE A 21 -4.24 2.45 -3.75
C ILE A 21 -3.68 1.19 -4.43
N ILE A 22 -2.38 1.18 -4.75
CA ILE A 22 -1.75 0.06 -5.48
C ILE A 22 -1.71 -1.20 -4.61
N LEU A 23 -1.25 -1.08 -3.36
CA LEU A 23 -1.21 -2.24 -2.45
C LEU A 23 -2.61 -2.71 -2.04
N GLY A 24 -3.59 -1.81 -1.92
CA GLY A 24 -4.99 -2.18 -1.70
C GLY A 24 -5.57 -2.98 -2.86
N ALA A 25 -5.34 -2.54 -4.10
CA ALA A 25 -5.77 -3.26 -5.30
C ALA A 25 -5.08 -4.63 -5.42
N LEU A 26 -3.78 -4.70 -5.13
CA LEU A 26 -3.04 -5.97 -5.10
C LEU A 26 -3.56 -6.91 -4.01
N GLY A 27 -3.86 -6.40 -2.81
CA GLY A 27 -4.45 -7.20 -1.74
C GLY A 27 -5.79 -7.84 -2.14
N LEU A 28 -6.64 -7.09 -2.84
CA LEU A 28 -7.89 -7.63 -3.41
C LEU A 28 -7.62 -8.66 -4.52
N ALA A 29 -6.67 -8.40 -5.41
CA ALA A 29 -6.32 -9.30 -6.51
C ALA A 29 -5.74 -10.64 -6.00
N PHE A 30 -4.85 -10.60 -5.01
CA PHE A 30 -4.29 -11.79 -4.37
C PHE A 30 -5.36 -12.59 -3.61
N ASN A 31 -6.30 -11.91 -2.94
CA ASN A 31 -7.42 -12.59 -2.27
C ASN A 31 -8.39 -13.27 -3.26
N ALA A 32 -8.57 -12.68 -4.44
CA ALA A 32 -9.36 -13.25 -5.53
C ALA A 32 -8.63 -14.34 -6.32
N ASN A 33 -7.38 -14.67 -5.97
CA ASN A 33 -6.54 -15.67 -6.63
C ASN A 33 -6.49 -15.51 -8.16
N VAL A 34 -6.33 -14.29 -8.65
CA VAL A 34 -6.29 -14.03 -10.09
C VAL A 34 -5.07 -14.70 -10.75
N GLU A 35 -5.30 -15.36 -11.88
CA GLU A 35 -4.28 -16.14 -12.60
C GLU A 35 -3.07 -15.29 -13.04
N VAL A 36 -3.27 -13.99 -13.29
CA VAL A 36 -2.18 -13.07 -13.64
C VAL A 36 -1.11 -12.91 -12.55
N LEU A 37 -1.46 -13.15 -11.28
CA LEU A 37 -0.55 -13.04 -10.14
C LEU A 37 -0.15 -14.41 -9.57
N MET A 38 -1.03 -15.42 -9.70
CA MET A 38 -0.89 -16.74 -9.06
C MET A 38 -0.73 -17.91 -10.05
N GLY A 39 -0.76 -17.66 -11.36
CA GLY A 39 -0.78 -18.71 -12.39
C GLY A 39 0.59 -19.31 -12.75
N SER A 40 1.70 -18.73 -12.28
CA SER A 40 3.05 -19.27 -12.54
C SER A 40 3.46 -20.26 -11.46
N THR A 41 4.29 -21.25 -11.82
CA THR A 41 4.87 -22.20 -10.85
C THR A 41 5.81 -21.54 -9.84
N ASP A 42 6.38 -20.38 -10.18
CA ASP A 42 7.20 -19.56 -9.29
C ASP A 42 6.39 -18.54 -8.47
N SER A 43 5.07 -18.44 -8.71
CA SER A 43 4.19 -17.56 -7.93
C SER A 43 3.98 -18.13 -6.53
N PRO A 44 3.72 -17.27 -5.52
CA PRO A 44 3.39 -17.73 -4.18
C PRO A 44 2.23 -18.72 -4.23
N HIS A 45 2.30 -19.83 -3.50
CA HIS A 45 1.23 -20.83 -3.48
C HIS A 45 0.03 -20.38 -2.64
N ASP A 46 0.28 -19.50 -1.66
CA ASP A 46 -0.73 -18.97 -0.74
C ASP A 46 -1.00 -17.49 -1.02
N GLY A 47 -1.99 -17.24 -1.88
CA GLY A 47 -2.40 -15.88 -2.26
C GLY A 47 -3.02 -15.12 -1.09
N HIS A 48 -3.63 -15.82 -0.14
CA HIS A 48 -4.27 -15.21 1.02
C HIS A 48 -3.21 -14.65 1.99
N ALA A 49 -2.12 -15.38 2.24
CA ALA A 49 -1.01 -14.87 3.05
C ALA A 49 -0.40 -13.58 2.47
N VAL A 50 -0.22 -13.54 1.13
CA VAL A 50 0.28 -12.33 0.44
C VAL A 50 -0.74 -11.19 0.50
N ALA A 51 -2.03 -11.50 0.32
CA ALA A 51 -3.11 -10.51 0.42
C ALA A 51 -3.13 -9.82 1.79
N VAL A 52 -3.02 -10.59 2.88
CA VAL A 52 -2.98 -10.05 4.25
C VAL A 52 -1.79 -9.10 4.43
N ASN A 53 -0.61 -9.45 3.92
CA ASN A 53 0.56 -8.58 3.99
C ASN A 53 0.36 -7.28 3.18
N CYS A 54 -0.21 -7.36 1.99
CA CYS A 54 -0.56 -6.18 1.19
C CYS A 54 -1.57 -5.28 1.90
N TRP A 55 -2.58 -5.86 2.55
CA TRP A 55 -3.56 -5.12 3.35
C TRP A 55 -2.91 -4.40 4.53
N PHE A 56 -2.05 -5.08 5.29
CA PHE A 56 -1.28 -4.47 6.37
C PHE A 56 -0.39 -3.32 5.87
N ALA A 57 0.32 -3.53 4.77
CA ALA A 57 1.16 -2.50 4.18
C ALA A 57 0.33 -1.30 3.68
N SER A 58 -0.85 -1.54 3.09
CA SER A 58 -1.76 -0.46 2.68
C SER A 58 -2.21 0.40 3.87
N LEU A 59 -2.52 -0.22 5.02
CA LEU A 59 -2.89 0.49 6.25
C LEU A 59 -1.75 1.36 6.79
N VAL A 60 -0.51 0.89 6.69
CA VAL A 60 0.67 1.69 7.07
C VAL A 60 0.82 2.91 6.17
N TYR A 61 0.65 2.77 4.86
CA TYR A 61 0.65 3.92 3.94
C TYR A 61 -0.50 4.89 4.23
N LEU A 62 -1.68 4.38 4.58
CA LEU A 62 -2.81 5.22 5.00
C LEU A 62 -2.47 6.04 6.26
N ALA A 63 -1.78 5.45 7.24
CA ALA A 63 -1.32 6.17 8.42
C ALA A 63 -0.31 7.28 8.05
N PHE A 64 0.61 7.02 7.11
CA PHE A 64 1.51 8.04 6.59
C PHE A 64 0.78 9.16 5.85
N VAL A 65 -0.27 8.85 5.08
CA VAL A 65 -1.12 9.88 4.46
C VAL A 65 -1.72 10.78 5.53
N VAL A 66 -2.36 10.22 6.57
CA VAL A 66 -2.97 11.03 7.64
C VAL A 66 -1.92 11.87 8.36
N PHE A 67 -0.76 11.31 8.69
CA PHE A 67 0.30 12.03 9.38
C PHE A 67 0.95 13.12 8.54
N CYS A 68 1.29 12.82 7.28
CA CYS A 68 1.93 13.78 6.38
C CYS A 68 0.91 14.86 5.94
N ALA A 69 -0.36 14.52 5.69
CA ALA A 69 -1.43 15.47 5.34
C ALA A 69 -1.70 16.50 6.44
N CYS A 70 -1.65 16.11 7.72
CA CYS A 70 -1.78 17.03 8.85
C CYS A 70 -0.60 18.00 9.02
N GLN A 71 0.49 17.81 8.28
CA GLN A 71 1.71 18.62 8.35
C GLN A 71 1.99 19.45 7.10
N VAL A 72 1.22 19.23 6.03
CA VAL A 72 1.31 20.05 4.79
C VAL A 72 0.79 21.46 5.07
#